data_AF-A0A966NB02-F1
#
_entry.id   AF-A0A966NB02-F1
#
_cell.length_a   1.000
_cell.length_b   1.000
_cell.length_c   1.000
_cell.angle_alpha   90.00
_cell.angle_beta   90.00
_cell.angle_gamma   90.00
#
_symmetry.space_group_name_H-M   'P 1'
#
loop_
_entity.id
_entity.type
_entity.pdbx_description
1 polymer ?
#
loop_
_entity_poly.entity_id
_entity_poly.type
_entity_poly.pdbx_seq_one_letter_code
_entity_poly.pdbx_strand_id
1 'polypeptide(L)' 'RCGIIVNVTPLEPEWEGHVTLEFSNTTNLPAKIYAGEGVAQMLFFESDEECSVSYKDRGGKYQGQTGVTLPKT' A
#
# COMPACT_ATOMS: atom_id res chain seq x y z
N ARG A 1 -2.82 -16.52 -14.12
CA ARG A 1 -1.95 -15.90 -13.09
C ARG A 1 -0.54 -15.87 -13.66
N CYS A 2 0.16 -14.72 -13.63
CA CYS A 2 1.46 -14.52 -14.29
C CYS A 2 2.66 -14.48 -13.33
N GLY A 3 2.47 -14.85 -12.05
CA GLY A 3 3.54 -14.88 -11.05
C GLY A 3 4.03 -13.51 -10.57
N ILE A 4 3.21 -12.47 -10.77
CA ILE A 4 3.42 -11.16 -10.15
C ILE A 4 2.71 -11.12 -8.81
N ILE A 5 3.46 -10.77 -7.77
CA ILE A 5 2.98 -10.58 -6.40
C ILE A 5 3.07 -9.10 -6.08
N VAL A 6 1.99 -8.55 -5.53
CA VAL A 6 1.95 -7.19 -5.01
C VAL A 6 1.99 -7.27 -3.49
N ASN A 7 3.06 -6.74 -2.91
CA ASN A 7 3.21 -6.60 -1.47
C ASN A 7 2.81 -5.18 -1.05
N VAL A 8 2.02 -5.09 0.02
CA VAL A 8 1.54 -3.82 0.58
C VAL A 8 1.38 -3.96 2.08
N THR A 9 1.75 -2.93 2.83
CA THR A 9 1.47 -2.85 4.27
C THR A 9 0.00 -2.46 4.47
N PRO A 10 -0.73 -3.08 5.42
CA PRO A 10 -2.08 -2.67 5.75
C PRO A 10 -2.17 -1.16 6.02
N LEU A 11 -3.24 -0.53 5.53
CA LEU A 11 -3.50 0.88 5.79
C LEU A 11 -4.23 1.01 7.11
N GLU A 12 -3.63 1.73 8.05
CA GLU A 12 -4.21 1.99 9.37
C GLU A 12 -5.25 3.13 9.32
N PRO A 13 -6.15 3.23 10.32
CA PRO A 13 -7.14 4.30 10.39
C PRO A 13 -6.51 5.70 10.22
N GLU A 14 -7.19 6.53 9.43
CA GLU A 14 -6.80 7.90 9.06
C GLU A 14 -5.47 8.05 8.30
N TRP A 15 -4.90 6.95 7.80
CA TRP A 15 -3.82 7.05 6.83
C TRP A 15 -4.30 7.73 5.55
N GLU A 16 -3.51 8.67 5.02
CA GLU A 16 -3.79 9.36 3.76
C GLU A 16 -2.54 9.38 2.88
N GLY A 17 -2.69 9.16 1.57
CA GLY A 17 -1.63 9.31 0.59
C GLY A 17 -1.77 8.40 -0.63
N HIS A 18 -0.72 8.39 -1.46
CA HIS A 18 -0.56 7.41 -2.53
C HIS A 18 0.05 6.13 -1.97
N VAL A 19 -0.55 4.97 -2.22
CA VAL A 19 -0.02 3.69 -1.72
C VAL A 19 1.26 3.32 -2.49
N THR A 20 2.36 3.07 -1.77
CA THR A 20 3.56 2.46 -2.37
C THR A 20 3.32 0.96 -2.54
N LEU A 21 3.42 0.46 -3.77
CA LEU A 21 3.31 -0.97 -4.08
C LEU A 21 4.69 -1.56 -4.36
N GLU A 22 4.98 -2.72 -3.78
CA GLU A 22 6.18 -3.50 -4.10
C GLU A 22 5.79 -4.68 -4.99
N PHE A 23 6.42 -4.79 -6.16
CA PHE A 23 6.17 -5.86 -7.12
C PHE A 23 7.30 -6.88 -7.11
N SER A 24 6.94 -8.15 -6.96
CA SER A 24 7.86 -9.28 -7.08
C SER A 24 7.47 -10.17 -8.25
N ASN A 25 8.41 -10.43 -9.17
CA ASN A 25 8.25 -11.45 -10.22
C ASN A 25 8.87 -12.75 -9.75
N THR A 26 8.05 -13.76 -9.49
CA THR A 26 8.50 -15.08 -9.02
C THR A 26 8.70 -16.10 -10.14
N THR A 27 8.72 -15.64 -11.39
CA THR A 27 8.96 -16.47 -12.58
C THR A 27 10.27 -16.09 -13.26
N ASN A 28 10.74 -16.96 -14.17
CA ASN A 28 11.89 -16.66 -15.04
C ASN A 28 11.51 -15.91 -16.33
N LEU A 29 10.22 -15.60 -16.54
CA LEU A 29 9.75 -14.89 -17.72
C LEU A 29 9.60 -13.40 -17.41
N PRO A 30 9.96 -12.50 -18.34
CA PRO A 30 9.73 -11.08 -18.16
C PRO A 30 8.22 -10.77 -18.12
N ALA A 31 7.82 -9.84 -17.27
CA ALA A 31 6.46 -9.34 -17.18
C ALA A 31 6.44 -7.82 -17.44
N LYS A 32 5.41 -7.36 -18.13
CA LYS A 32 5.14 -5.93 -18.33
C LYS A 32 3.98 -5.53 -17.41
N ILE A 33 4.10 -4.37 -16.78
CA ILE A 33 3.07 -3.76 -15.93
C ILE A 33 2.80 -2.39 -16.53
N TYR A 34 1.54 -2.12 -16.89
CA TYR A 34 1.16 -0.85 -17.50
C TYR A 34 0.42 0.04 -16.50
N ALA A 35 0.64 1.34 -16.60
CA ALA A 35 -0.09 2.32 -15.80
C ALA A 35 -1.60 2.25 -16.12
N GLY A 36 -2.43 2.34 -15.07
CA GLY A 36 -3.89 2.31 -15.19
C GLY A 36 -4.51 0.90 -15.26
N GLU A 37 -3.71 -0.17 -15.34
CA GLU A 37 -4.22 -1.52 -15.18
C GLU A 37 -4.56 -1.81 -13.71
N GLY A 38 -5.59 -2.63 -13.48
CA GLY A 38 -5.91 -3.13 -12.14
C GLY A 38 -4.85 -4.13 -11.68
N VAL A 39 -4.07 -3.76 -10.66
CA VAL A 39 -2.95 -4.58 -10.13
C VAL A 39 -3.18 -5.14 -8.72
N ALA A 40 -4.06 -4.52 -7.95
CA ALA A 40 -4.40 -4.92 -6.59
C ALA A 40 -5.84 -4.47 -6.26
N GLN A 41 -6.39 -5.04 -5.20
CA GLN A 41 -7.68 -4.65 -4.63
C GLN A 41 -7.49 -4.33 -3.15
N MET A 42 -8.06 -3.21 -2.72
CA MET A 42 -8.14 -2.88 -1.30
C MET A 42 -9.46 -3.40 -0.74
N LEU A 43 -9.38 -3.97 0.47
CA LEU A 43 -10.54 -4.35 1.26
C LEU A 43 -10.59 -3.42 2.46
N PHE A 44 -11.73 -2.79 2.67
CA PHE A 44 -11.96 -1.92 3.81
C PHE A 44 -12.72 -2.71 4.86
N PHE A 45 -12.21 -2.69 6.09
CA PHE A 45 -12.82 -3.34 7.24
C PHE A 45 -13.20 -2.25 8.23
N GLU A 46 -14.46 -2.25 8.64
CA GLU A 46 -14.96 -1.37 9.68
C GLU A 46 -14.58 -1.92 11.06
N SER A 47 -14.25 -1.03 11.99
CA SER A 47 -13.98 -1.36 13.38
C SER A 47 -15.26 -1.23 14.20
N ASP A 48 -15.42 -2.07 15.22
CA ASP A 48 -16.53 -1.96 16.18
C ASP A 48 -16.39 -0.74 17.11
N GLU A 49 -15.17 -0.20 17.24
CA GLU A 49 -14.83 0.93 18.10
C GLU A 49 -14.00 1.99 17.35
N GLU A 50 -14.08 3.24 17.81
CA GLU A 50 -13.25 4.33 17.30
C GLU A 50 -11.76 4.10 17.63
N CYS A 51 -10.89 4.42 16.67
CA CYS A 51 -9.44 4.26 16.87
C CYS A 51 -8.92 5.29 17.89
N SER A 52 -8.37 4.82 19.01
CA SER A 52 -7.93 5.70 20.10
C SER A 52 -6.70 6.57 19.75
N VAL A 53 -5.79 6.06 18.93
CA VAL A 53 -4.64 6.79 18.38
C VAL A 53 -4.43 6.34 16.95
N SER A 54 -4.77 7.20 16.00
CA SER A 54 -4.73 6.89 14.58
C SER A 54 -3.31 6.96 13.98
N TYR A 55 -3.18 6.58 12.71
CA TYR A 55 -1.92 6.78 11.98
C TYR A 55 -1.54 8.26 11.91
N LYS A 56 -2.55 9.12 11.74
CA LYS A 56 -2.40 10.57 11.68
C LYS A 56 -1.99 11.14 13.03
N ASP A 57 -2.61 10.70 14.13
CA ASP A 57 -2.28 11.17 15.48
C ASP A 57 -0.82 10.89 15.86
N ARG A 58 -0.29 9.74 15.45
CA ARG A 58 1.12 9.38 15.68
C ARG A 58 2.12 10.19 14.84
N GLY A 59 1.66 11.04 13.92
CA GLY A 59 2.52 11.69 12.94
C GLY A 59 3.24 10.66 12.07
N GLY A 60 2.52 9.62 11.63
CA GLY A 60 3.10 8.47 10.97
C GLY A 60 4.01 8.83 9.78
N LYS A 61 5.13 8.11 9.65
CA LYS A 61 6.24 8.43 8.73
C LYS A 61 5.82 8.66 7.28
N TYR A 62 4.75 8.01 6.86
CA TYR A 62 4.27 7.97 5.48
C TYR A 62 2.93 8.70 5.28
N GLN A 63 2.52 9.53 6.24
CA GLN A 63 1.30 10.32 6.13
C GLN A 63 1.45 11.38 5.02
N GLY A 64 0.44 11.48 4.16
CA GLY A 64 0.38 12.47 3.08
C GLY A 64 1.38 12.23 1.95
N GLN A 65 1.89 11.01 1.76
CA GLN A 65 2.88 10.76 0.71
C GLN A 65 2.30 10.89 -0.72
N THR A 66 3.07 11.47 -1.64
CA THR A 66 2.63 11.82 -3.00
C THR A 66 3.36 11.08 -4.13
N GLY A 67 3.96 9.93 -3.84
CA GLY A 67 4.66 9.10 -4.83
C GLY A 67 5.36 7.91 -4.19
N VAL A 68 6.34 7.34 -4.89
CA VAL A 68 7.18 6.24 -4.37
C VAL A 68 8.09 6.79 -3.28
N THR A 69 7.68 6.60 -2.03
CA THR A 69 8.44 7.05 -0.87
C THR A 69 9.39 5.96 -0.40
N LEU A 70 10.69 6.29 -0.31
CA LEU A 70 11.71 5.38 0.18
C LEU A 70 11.58 5.15 1.71
N PRO A 71 12.14 4.05 2.25
CA PRO A 71 12.10 3.78 3.67
C PRO A 71 12.67 4.92 4.51
N LYS A 72 11.95 5.32 5.56
CA LYS A 72 12.37 6.35 6.53
C LYS A 72 12.80 5.71 7.86
N THR A 73 13.98 6.07 8.35
CA THR A 73 14.51 5.66 9.67
C THR A 73 13.71 6.25 10.82
#